data_AF-A0A3N9NZT0-F1
#
_entry.id   AF-A0A3N9NZT0-F1
#
_cell.length_a   1.000
_cell.length_b   1.000
_cell.length_c   1.000
_cell.angle_alpha   90.00
_cell.angle_beta   90.00
_cell.angle_gamma   90.00
#
_symmetry.space_group_name_H-M   'P 1'
#
loop_
_entity.id
_entity.type
_entity.pdbx_description
1 polymer ?
#
loop_
_entity_poly.entity_id
_entity_poly.type
_entity_poly.pdbx_seq_one_letter_code
_entity_poly.pdbx_strand_id
1 'polypeptide(L)' 'MFNFNWLNGVSVAWGKFFTLLAFIAPMIFALTMKKRYIYQGAPDGARWRNLKIWVLAIVVIQVAIYLYF' A
#
# COMPACT_ATOMS: atom_id res chain seq x y z
N MET A 1 -11.81 -19.17 17.82
CA MET A 1 -12.37 -18.26 16.79
C MET A 1 -12.55 -16.90 17.43
N PHE A 2 -12.10 -15.83 16.76
CA PHE A 2 -12.34 -14.47 17.24
C PHE A 2 -13.84 -14.13 17.10
N ASN A 3 -14.43 -13.48 18.09
CA ASN A 3 -15.84 -13.06 18.07
C ASN A 3 -15.95 -11.70 17.34
N PHE A 4 -16.59 -11.69 16.17
CA PHE A 4 -16.77 -10.51 15.33
C PHE A 4 -18.20 -9.92 15.39
N ASN A 5 -19.04 -10.33 16.35
CA ASN A 5 -20.41 -9.82 16.44
C ASN A 5 -20.50 -8.30 16.64
N TRP A 6 -19.42 -7.67 17.13
CA TRP A 6 -19.31 -6.22 17.26
C TRP A 6 -19.18 -5.47 15.92
N LEU A 7 -18.87 -6.16 14.82
CA LEU A 7 -18.81 -5.60 13.46
C LEU A 7 -20.13 -5.71 12.69
N ASN A 8 -21.18 -6.29 13.29
CA ASN A 8 -22.44 -6.60 12.60
C ASN A 8 -23.17 -5.35 12.06
N GLY A 9 -22.88 -4.17 12.61
CA GLY A 9 -23.42 -2.89 12.10
C GLY A 9 -22.54 -2.16 11.08
N VAL A 10 -21.33 -2.66 10.79
CA VAL A 10 -20.38 -1.99 9.90
C VAL A 10 -20.74 -2.34 8.46
N SER A 11 -21.05 -1.31 7.66
CA SER A 11 -21.37 -1.52 6.25
C SER A 11 -20.15 -2.07 5.49
N VAL A 12 -20.43 -2.84 4.44
CA VAL A 12 -19.38 -3.37 3.53
C VAL A 12 -18.54 -2.23 2.96
N ALA A 13 -19.12 -1.04 2.77
CA ALA A 13 -18.40 0.15 2.29
C ALA A 13 -17.26 0.55 3.23
N TRP A 14 -17.47 0.49 4.55
CA TRP A 14 -16.41 0.75 5.53
C TRP A 14 -15.33 -0.32 5.51
N GLY A 15 -15.69 -1.59 5.36
CA GLY A 15 -14.72 -2.67 5.15
C GLY A 15 -13.82 -2.39 3.94
N LYS A 16 -14.43 -2.04 2.80
CA LYS A 16 -13.70 -1.66 1.57
C LYS A 16 -12.79 -0.46 1.79
N PHE A 17 -13.27 0.56 2.48
CA PHE A 17 -12.49 1.75 2.79
C PHE A 17 -11.24 1.40 3.61
N PHE A 18 -11.38 0.62 4.70
CA PHE A 18 -10.24 0.25 5.54
C PHE A 18 -9.25 -0.68 4.82
N THR A 19 -9.72 -1.58 3.97
CA THR A 19 -8.83 -2.41 3.15
C THR A 19 -8.03 -1.57 2.17
N LEU A 20 -8.66 -0.66 1.44
CA LEU A 20 -7.96 0.26 0.53
C LEU A 20 -6.98 1.16 1.28
N LEU A 21 -7.37 1.64 2.47
CA LEU A 21 -6.49 2.43 3.34
C LEU A 21 -5.22 1.65 3.74
N ALA A 22 -5.35 0.35 4.02
CA ALA A 22 -4.22 -0.51 4.35
C ALA A 22 -3.22 -0.67 3.19
N PHE A 23 -3.66 -0.56 1.94
CA PHE A 23 -2.76 -0.56 0.78
C PHE A 23 -2.14 0.82 0.52
N ILE A 24 -2.93 1.89 0.66
CA ILE A 24 -2.52 3.25 0.32
C ILE A 24 -1.61 3.87 1.39
N ALA A 25 -1.85 3.61 2.67
CA ALA A 25 -1.07 4.24 3.75
C ALA A 25 0.44 3.91 3.68
N PRO A 26 0.87 2.64 3.50
CA PRO A 26 2.28 2.31 3.30
C PRO A 26 2.87 2.95 2.03
N MET A 27 2.09 3.09 0.96
CA MET A 27 2.52 3.78 -0.26
C MET A 27 2.85 5.24 0.03
N ILE A 28 1.94 5.96 0.70
CA ILE A 28 2.15 7.36 1.07
C ILE A 28 3.41 7.49 1.93
N PHE A 29 3.57 6.60 2.91
CA PHE A 29 4.77 6.56 3.75
C PHE A 29 6.05 6.34 2.92
N ALA A 30 6.07 5.36 2.00
CA ALA A 30 7.22 5.14 1.13
C ALA A 30 7.52 6.35 0.24
N LEU A 31 6.48 7.08 -0.21
CA LEU A 31 6.62 8.27 -1.03
C LEU A 31 7.17 9.48 -0.24
N THR A 32 7.01 9.53 1.08
CA THR A 32 7.58 10.61 1.92
C THR A 32 9.07 10.42 2.20
N MET A 33 9.60 9.20 2.03
CA MET A 33 11.03 8.92 2.26
C MET A 33 11.95 9.68 1.29
N LYS A 34 13.09 10.18 1.80
CA LYS A 34 14.08 10.89 0.98
C LYS A 34 14.77 9.92 0.02
N LYS A 35 15.01 10.34 -1.23
CA LYS A 35 15.70 9.52 -2.25
C LYS A 35 17.05 8.96 -1.76
N ARG A 36 17.81 9.74 -0.97
CA ARG A 36 19.08 9.29 -0.38
C ARG A 36 18.94 8.04 0.49
N TYR A 37 17.86 7.92 1.25
CA TYR A 37 17.58 6.72 2.06
C TYR A 37 17.24 5.51 1.18
N ILE A 38 16.52 5.73 0.09
CA ILE A 38 16.11 4.66 -0.83
C ILE A 38 17.29 4.07 -1.59
N TYR A 39 18.26 4.90 -1.98
CA TYR A 39 19.47 4.45 -2.66
C TYR A 39 20.61 4.07 -1.69
N GLN A 40 20.36 4.03 -0.38
CA GLN A 40 21.40 3.68 0.59
C GLN A 40 21.86 2.24 0.37
N GLY A 41 23.16 2.03 0.12
CA GLY A 41 23.72 0.72 -0.20
C GLY A 41 23.47 0.26 -1.65
N ALA A 42 22.83 1.07 -2.48
CA ALA A 42 22.73 0.80 -3.91
C ALA A 42 24.06 1.10 -4.60
N PRO A 43 24.50 0.27 -5.56
CA PRO A 43 25.74 0.49 -6.31
C PRO A 43 25.64 1.68 -7.27
N ASP A 44 24.43 2.05 -7.70
CA ASP A 44 24.16 3.19 -8.57
C ASP A 44 22.78 3.82 -8.30
N GLY A 45 22.53 4.96 -8.94
CA GLY A 45 21.26 5.69 -8.90
C GLY A 45 20.27 5.29 -9.99
N ALA A 46 20.32 4.04 -10.48
CA ALA A 46 19.47 3.60 -11.58
C ALA A 46 17.98 3.72 -11.21
N ARG A 47 17.15 4.20 -12.16
CA ARG A 47 15.73 4.50 -11.90
C ARG A 47 14.94 3.29 -11.40
N TRP A 48 15.26 2.08 -11.86
CA TRP A 48 14.60 0.85 -11.40
C TRP A 48 14.93 0.50 -9.94
N ARG A 49 16.05 1.01 -9.38
CA ARG A 49 16.37 0.84 -7.95
C ARG A 49 15.56 1.77 -7.06
N ASN A 50 14.80 2.70 -7.64
CA ASN A 50 13.92 3.56 -6.87
C ASN A 50 12.73 2.77 -6.35
N LEU A 51 12.79 2.34 -5.10
CA LEU A 51 11.73 1.56 -4.45
C LEU A 51 10.36 2.24 -4.48
N LYS A 52 10.30 3.58 -4.61
CA LYS A 52 9.02 4.30 -4.78
C LYS A 52 8.24 3.85 -6.02
N ILE A 53 8.93 3.54 -7.11
CA ILE A 53 8.30 3.08 -8.36
C ILE A 53 7.67 1.71 -8.15
N TRP A 54 8.38 0.81 -7.46
CA TRP A 54 7.87 -0.53 -7.16
C TRP A 54 6.72 -0.53 -6.17
N VAL A 55 6.80 0.28 -5.12
CA VAL A 55 5.69 0.41 -4.16
C VAL A 55 4.44 0.94 -4.86
N LEU A 56 4.58 1.96 -5.72
CA LEU A 56 3.47 2.47 -6.53
C LEU A 56 2.90 1.37 -7.44
N ALA A 57 3.74 0.65 -8.18
CA ALA A 57 3.30 -0.41 -9.09
C ALA A 57 2.54 -1.52 -8.35
N ILE A 58 3.08 -2.00 -7.22
CA ILE A 58 2.46 -3.06 -6.41
C ILE A 58 1.10 -2.60 -5.87
N VAL A 59 1.01 -1.38 -5.33
CA VAL A 59 -0.22 -0.87 -4.73
C VAL A 59 -1.29 -0.63 -5.80
N VAL A 60 -0.92 -0.15 -6.99
CA VAL A 60 -1.84 -0.04 -8.13
C VAL A 60 -2.41 -1.41 -8.51
N ILE A 61 -1.57 -2.44 -8.57
CA ILE A 61 -2.01 -3.81 -8.87
C ILE A 61 -2.95 -4.34 -7.77
N GLN A 62 -2.60 -4.15 -6.49
CA GLN A 62 -3.43 -4.58 -5.36
C GLN A 62 -4.81 -3.91 -5.38
N VAL A 63 -4.85 -2.59 -5.59
CA VAL A 63 -6.11 -1.84 -5.69
C VAL A 63 -6.93 -2.32 -6.90
N ALA A 64 -6.29 -2.54 -8.06
CA ALA A 64 -6.99 -3.02 -9.25
C ALA A 64 -7.61 -4.41 -9.03
N ILE A 65 -6.86 -5.33 -8.44
CA ILE A 65 -7.37 -6.67 -8.08
C ILE A 65 -8.53 -6.54 -7.08
N TYR A 66 -8.37 -5.72 -6.03
CA TYR A 66 -9.39 -5.55 -4.99
C TYR A 66 -10.69 -4.90 -5.49
N LEU A 67 -10.61 -4.06 -6.52
CA LEU A 67 -11.80 -3.45 -7.12
C LEU A 67 -12.48 -4.37 -8.15
N TYR A 68 -11.74 -5.31 -8.73
CA TYR A 68 -12.28 -6.25 -9.71
C TYR A 68 -12.99 -7.45 -9.07
N PHE A 69 -12.45 -7.98 -7.96
CA PHE A 69 -13.02 -9.11 -7.21
C PHE A 69 -13.85 -8.62 -6.00
#